data_AF-A0A933DT77-F1
#
_entry.id   AF-A0A933DT77-F1
#
_cell.length_a   1.000
_cell.length_b   1.000
_cell.length_c   1.000
_cell.angle_alpha   90.00
_cell.angle_beta   90.00
_cell.angle_gamma   90.00
#
_symmetry.space_group_name_H-M   'P 1'
#
loop_
_entity.id
_entity.type
_entity.pdbx_description
1 polymer ?
#
loop_
_entity_poly.entity_id
_entity_poly.type
_entity_poly.pdbx_seq_one_letter_code
_entity_poly.pdbx_strand_id
1 'polypeptide(L)' 'MPTTKKRINVSISRDLDEALSTAAKRDGVPEATKAAELLRLGLEIDEDMLLEQIASERYRTSKKFLSHKAVWRR' A
#
# COMPACT_ATOMS: atom_id res chain seq x y z
N MET A 1 -5.18 -12.80 28.25
CA MET A 1 -4.54 -13.37 27.03
C MET A 1 -3.37 -12.46 26.68
N PRO A 2 -2.12 -12.95 26.63
CA PRO A 2 -1.02 -12.11 26.15
C PRO A 2 -1.32 -11.74 24.71
N THR A 3 -1.42 -10.44 24.43
CA THR A 3 -1.95 -9.92 23.17
C THR A 3 -1.14 -10.43 21.99
N THR A 4 -1.79 -11.05 21.01
CA THR A 4 -1.22 -11.56 19.74
C THR A 4 -0.61 -10.48 18.83
N LYS A 5 -0.52 -9.23 19.30
CA LYS A 5 -0.04 -8.10 18.51
C LYS A 5 1.49 -8.09 18.49
N LYS A 6 2.06 -8.28 17.30
CA LYS A 6 3.50 -8.13 17.04
C LYS A 6 3.86 -6.64 17.15
N ARG A 7 4.87 -6.32 17.96
CA ARG A 7 5.40 -4.95 18.10
C ARG A 7 6.60 -4.79 17.18
N ILE A 8 6.69 -3.63 16.53
CA ILE A 8 7.80 -3.26 15.65
C ILE A 8 8.44 -2.02 16.25
N ASN A 9 9.74 -2.10 16.55
CA ASN A 9 10.54 -0.94 16.97
C ASN A 9 11.43 -0.55 15.80
N VAL A 10 11.29 0.68 15.33
CA VAL A 10 12.07 1.22 14.21
C VAL A 10 12.69 2.56 14.62
N SER A 11 13.92 2.78 14.19
CA SER A 11 14.56 4.10 14.29
C SER A 11 14.18 4.91 13.05
N ILE A 12 13.73 6.14 13.26
CA ILE A 12 13.34 7.06 12.19
C ILE A 12 14.15 8.35 12.30
N SER A 13 14.33 9.05 11.17
CA SER A 13 14.94 10.37 11.18
C SER A 13 14.03 11.40 11.86
N ARG A 14 14.62 12.50 12.32
CA ARG A 14 13.87 13.60 12.94
C ARG A 14 12.79 14.16 12.00
N ASP A 15 13.13 14.37 10.73
CA ASP A 15 12.21 14.92 9.74
C ASP A 15 11.00 13.99 9.53
N LEU A 16 11.21 12.67 9.57
CA LEU A 16 10.13 11.69 9.44
C LEU A 16 9.25 11.65 10.69
N ASP A 17 9.84 11.79 11.88
CA ASP A 17 9.11 11.92 13.15
C ASP A 17 8.20 13.16 13.15
N GLU A 18 8.73 14.31 12.74
CA GLU A 18 7.96 15.56 12.64
C GLU A 18 6.81 15.45 11.61
N ALA A 19 7.06 14.82 10.46
CA ALA A 19 6.04 14.54 9.45
C ALA A 19 4.95 13.58 9.98
N LEU A 20 5.35 12.52 10.68
CA LEU A 20 4.42 11.55 11.28
C LEU A 20 3.54 12.21 12.35
N SER A 21 4.14 13.02 13.22
CA SER A 21 3.40 13.75 14.26
C SER A 21 2.39 14.72 13.65
N THR A 22 2.77 15.42 12.58
CA THR A 22 1.88 16.34 11.86
C THR A 22 0.72 15.60 11.21
N ALA A 23 1.00 14.48 10.54
CA ALA A 23 -0.04 13.65 9.92
C ALA A 23 -1.00 13.02 10.95
N ALA A 24 -0.46 12.56 12.08
CA ALA A 24 -1.25 11.98 13.17
C ALA A 24 -2.19 13.02 13.80
N LYS A 25 -1.68 14.23 14.06
CA LYS A 25 -2.48 15.36 14.57
C LYS A 25 -3.58 15.78 13.59
N ARG A 26 -3.26 15.91 12.30
CA ARG A 26 -4.23 16.24 11.26
C ARG A 26 -5.39 15.25 11.24
N ASP A 27 -5.08 13.97 11.40
CA ASP A 27 -6.06 12.88 11.29
C ASP A 27 -6.69 12.51 12.65
N GLY A 28 -6.32 13.18 13.74
CA GLY A 28 -6.89 12.98 15.07
C GLY A 28 -6.59 11.60 15.69
N VAL A 29 -5.48 10.95 15.31
CA VAL A 29 -5.13 9.60 15.76
C VAL A 29 -3.75 9.57 16.44
N PRO A 30 -3.46 8.57 17.28
CA PRO A 30 -2.11 8.38 17.83
C PRO A 30 -1.07 8.14 16.73
N GLU A 31 0.17 8.61 16.96
CA GLU A 31 1.29 8.44 16.00
C GLU A 31 1.55 6.98 15.65
N ALA A 32 1.45 6.06 16.63
CA ALA A 32 1.59 4.62 16.38
C ALA A 32 0.50 4.08 15.44
N THR A 33 -0.74 4.59 15.56
CA THR A 33 -1.85 4.22 14.66
C THR A 33 -1.57 4.75 13.27
N LYS A 34 -1.17 6.03 13.15
CA LYS A 34 -0.82 6.63 11.85
C LYS A 34 0.34 5.90 11.19
N ALA A 35 1.37 5.53 11.95
CA ALA A 35 2.51 4.76 11.45
C ALA A 35 2.07 3.40 10.92
N ALA A 36 1.18 2.69 11.63
CA ALA A 36 0.65 1.41 11.17
C ALA A 36 -0.20 1.54 9.88
N GLU A 37 -0.99 2.61 9.77
CA GLU A 37 -1.75 2.92 8.55
C GLU A 37 -0.84 3.23 7.36
N LEU A 38 0.17 4.07 7.56
CA LEU A 38 1.13 4.42 6.51
C LEU A 38 1.98 3.22 6.10
N LEU A 39 2.37 2.36 7.04
CA LEU A 39 3.06 1.09 6.73
C LEU A 39 2.17 0.16 5.91
N ARG A 40 0.87 0.06 6.23
CA ARG A 40 -0.08 -0.73 5.43
C ARG A 40 -0.18 -0.17 4.01
N LEU A 41 -0.37 1.14 3.88
CA LEU A 41 -0.46 1.80 2.57
C LEU A 41 0.83 1.62 1.75
N GLY A 42 2.00 1.71 2.39
CA GLY A 42 3.28 1.44 1.72
C GLY A 42 3.36 0.02 1.16
N LEU A 43 2.92 -0.98 1.94
CA LEU A 43 2.86 -2.36 1.48
C LEU A 43 1.87 -2.58 0.33
N GLU A 44 0.72 -1.91 0.37
CA GLU A 44 -0.26 -1.95 -0.73
C GLU A 44 0.33 -1.36 -2.03
N ILE A 45 1.06 -0.25 -1.94
CA ILE A 45 1.73 0.37 -3.10
C ILE A 45 2.82 -0.56 -3.65
N ASP A 46 3.63 -1.16 -2.79
CA ASP A 46 4.67 -2.12 -3.20
C ASP A 46 4.05 -3.35 -3.88
N GLU A 47 2.92 -3.84 -3.38
CA GLU A 47 2.16 -4.93 -4.00
C GLU A 47 1.61 -4.53 -5.37
N ASP A 48 1.02 -3.35 -5.49
CA ASP A 48 0.49 -2.84 -6.76
C ASP A 48 1.58 -2.73 -7.84
N MET A 49 2.79 -2.31 -7.46
CA MET A 49 3.94 -2.29 -8.38
C MET A 49 4.29 -3.68 -8.90
N LEU A 50 4.25 -4.71 -8.04
CA LEU A 50 4.50 -6.09 -8.46
C LEU A 50 3.37 -6.62 -9.37
N LEU A 51 2.12 -6.31 -9.02
CA LEU A 51 0.96 -6.73 -9.81
C LEU A 51 0.96 -6.08 -11.20
N GLU A 52 1.37 -4.81 -11.31
CA GLU A 52 1.57 -4.13 -12.58
C GLU A 52 2.60 -4.85 -13.44
N GLN A 53 3.75 -5.24 -12.89
CA GLN A 53 4.79 -5.93 -13.64
C GLN A 53 4.26 -7.24 -14.24
N ILE A 54 3.53 -8.03 -13.44
CA ILE A 54 2.89 -9.27 -13.88
C ILE A 54 1.85 -8.98 -14.97
N ALA A 55 1.01 -7.96 -14.78
CA ALA A 55 -0.01 -7.58 -15.76
C ALA A 55 0.61 -7.14 -17.08
N SER A 56 1.67 -6.35 -17.03
CA SER A 56 2.44 -5.86 -18.18
C SER A 56 3.12 -7.00 -18.94
N GLU A 57 3.70 -7.98 -18.23
CA GLU A 57 4.26 -9.19 -18.85
C GLU A 57 3.18 -10.02 -19.57
N ARG A 58 2.04 -10.25 -18.90
CA ARG A 58 0.90 -10.95 -19.50
C ARG A 58 0.37 -10.22 -20.72
N TYR A 59 0.29 -8.89 -20.66
CA TYR A 59 -0.15 -8.07 -21.79
C TYR A 59 0.79 -8.23 -22.99
N ARG A 60 2.11 -8.19 -22.77
CA ARG A 60 3.12 -8.35 -23.83
C ARG A 60 3.15 -9.76 -24.44
N THR A 61 2.91 -10.79 -23.63
CA THR A 61 3.00 -12.20 -24.04
C THR A 61 1.67 -12.78 -24.51
N SER A 62 0.56 -12.06 -24.32
CA SER A 62 -0.77 -12.57 -24.67
C SER A 62 -0.92 -12.78 -26.17
N LYS A 63 -1.39 -13.98 -26.53
CA LYS A 63 -1.71 -14.36 -27.92
C LYS A 63 -3.14 -14.01 -28.31
N LYS A 64 -4.00 -13.65 -27.36
CA LYS A 64 -5.43 -13.40 -27.60
C LYS A 64 -5.89 -12.18 -26.81
N PHE A 65 -6.56 -11.27 -27.50
CA PHE A 65 -7.18 -10.09 -26.91
C PHE A 65 -8.68 -10.12 -27.19
N LEU A 66 -9.48 -9.73 -26.20
CA LEU A 66 -10.91 -9.55 -26.35
C LEU A 66 -11.19 -8.06 -26.61
N SER A 67 -12.04 -7.76 -27.59
CA SER A 67 -12.45 -6.38 -27.84
C SER A 67 -13.38 -5.88 -26.74
N HIS A 68 -13.40 -4.56 -26.52
CA HIS A 68 -14.30 -3.94 -25.54
C HIS A 68 -15.77 -4.36 -25.73
N LYS A 69 -16.23 -4.41 -26.99
CA LYS A 69 -17.58 -4.87 -27.35
C LYS A 69 -17.84 -6.32 -26.95
N ALA A 70 -16.85 -7.20 -27.13
CA ALA A 70 -16.98 -8.61 -26.75
C ALA A 70 -17.06 -8.81 -25.22
N VAL A 71 -16.33 -7.98 -24.46
CA VAL A 71 -16.32 -8.06 -22.99
C VAL A 71 -17.57 -7.40 -22.38
N TRP A 72 -17.91 -6.19 -22.82
CA TRP A 72 -18.90 -5.34 -22.14
C TRP A 72 -20.32 -5.41 -22.74
N ARG A 73 -20.50 -6.11 -23.88
CA ARG A 73 -21.78 -6.23 -24.60
C ARG A 73 -22.54 -4.90 -24.72
N ARG A 74 -21.81 -3.81 -24.93
CA ARG A 74 -22.33 -2.48 -25.26
C ARG A 74 -22.04 -2.16 -26.72
#